data_AF-A0A7I8BY74-F1
#
_entry.id   AF-A0A7I8BY74-F1
#
_cell.length_a   1.000
_cell.length_b   1.000
_cell.length_c   1.000
_cell.angle_alpha   90.00
_cell.angle_beta   90.00
_cell.angle_gamma   90.00
#
_symmetry.space_group_name_H-M   'P 1'
#
loop_
_entity.id
_entity.type
_entity.pdbx_description
1 polymer ?
#
loop_
_entity_poly.entity_id
_entity_poly.type
_entity_poly.pdbx_seq_one_letter_code
_entity_poly.pdbx_strand_id
1 'polypeptide(L)' 'MLDKPTAQTLTVSWCDARTGHYGYQTWRVNIARRAGQCVLTGRSIAAGETVYCPRANGTPPGNAGAMIVASGVDI' A
#
# COMPACT_ATOMS: atom_id res chain seq x y z
N MET A 1 -10.16 6.08 3.28
CA MET A 1 -10.42 6.62 1.94
C MET A 1 -9.31 6.18 1.00
N LEU A 2 -9.67 5.60 -0.14
CA LEU A 2 -8.77 5.13 -1.18
C LEU A 2 -9.13 5.88 -2.47
N ASP A 3 -8.16 6.50 -3.12
CA ASP A 3 -8.33 7.17 -4.40
C ASP A 3 -7.28 6.64 -5.38
N LYS A 4 -7.65 6.36 -6.63
CA LYS A 4 -6.77 5.76 -7.65
C LYS A 4 -6.67 6.72 -8.83
N PRO A 5 -5.85 7.76 -8.70
CA PRO A 5 -5.74 8.78 -9.75
C PRO A 5 -5.16 8.20 -11.05
N THR A 6 -4.42 7.08 -10.98
CA THR A 6 -3.95 6.35 -12.17
C THR A 6 -3.89 4.85 -11.88
N ALA A 7 -3.81 4.02 -12.93
CA ALA A 7 -3.59 2.57 -12.76
C ALA A 7 -2.33 2.23 -11.92
N GLN A 8 -1.33 3.13 -11.88
CA GLN A 8 -0.04 2.91 -11.25
C GLN A 8 0.12 3.56 -9.87
N THR A 9 -0.80 4.43 -9.47
CA THR A 9 -0.71 5.20 -8.22
C THR A 9 -2.00 5.14 -7.44
N LEU A 10 -1.88 4.97 -6.14
CA LEU A 10 -2.98 4.88 -5.21
C LEU A 10 -2.75 5.88 -4.08
N THR A 11 -3.71 6.73 -3.80
CA THR A 11 -3.70 7.62 -2.64
C THR A 11 -4.45 6.93 -1.50
N VAL A 12 -3.73 6.58 -0.45
CA VAL A 12 -4.26 5.89 0.73
C VAL A 12 -4.30 6.85 1.89
N SER A 13 -5.47 7.08 2.48
CA SER A 13 -5.53 7.72 3.80
C SER A 13 -5.10 6.71 4.86
N TRP A 14 -3.92 6.87 5.45
CA TRP A 14 -3.41 5.94 6.46
C TRP A 14 -3.51 6.56 7.85
N CYS A 15 -4.29 5.90 8.72
CA CYS A 15 -4.36 6.21 10.13
C CYS A 15 -3.89 4.98 10.89
N ASP A 16 -2.78 5.11 11.62
CA ASP A 16 -2.30 4.09 12.54
C ASP A 16 -2.36 4.64 13.95
N ALA A 17 -3.06 3.95 14.85
CA ALA A 17 -3.23 4.39 16.23
C ALA A 17 -1.91 4.37 17.04
N ARG A 18 -0.88 3.66 16.55
CA ARG A 18 0.41 3.49 17.22
C ARG A 18 1.49 4.43 16.68
N THR A 19 1.40 4.86 15.43
CA THR A 19 2.41 5.72 14.79
C THR A 19 1.88 7.06 14.28
N GLY A 20 0.58 7.34 14.46
CA GLY A 20 -0.06 8.62 14.17
C GLY A 20 -0.81 8.66 12.84
N HIS A 21 -1.57 9.74 12.63
CA HIS A 21 -2.22 10.03 11.35
C HIS A 21 -1.14 10.41 10.31
N TYR A 22 -0.89 9.54 9.33
CA TYR A 22 -0.01 9.87 8.20
C TYR A 22 -0.72 10.69 7.12
N GLY A 23 -2.04 10.90 7.24
CA GLY A 23 -2.84 11.61 6.26
C GLY A 23 -2.93 10.84 4.94
N TYR A 24 -2.86 11.55 3.82
CA TYR A 24 -2.89 10.97 2.48
C TYR A 24 -1.49 10.61 2.01
N GLN A 25 -1.24 9.33 1.77
CA GLN A 25 0.02 8.83 1.24
C GLN A 25 -0.14 8.37 -0.21
N THR A 26 0.84 8.67 -1.05
CA THR A 26 0.92 8.11 -2.40
C THR A 26 1.63 6.76 -2.36
N TRP A 27 0.96 5.75 -2.87
CA TRP A 27 1.44 4.40 -3.05
C TRP A 27 1.62 4.12 -4.54
N ARG A 28 2.61 3.30 -4.90
CA ARG A 28 2.93 2.97 -6.29
C ARG A 28 2.87 1.48 -6.52
N VAL A 29 2.48 1.09 -7.73
CA VAL A 29 2.58 -0.30 -8.18
C VAL A 29 4.03 -0.76 -8.12
N ASN A 30 4.22 -1.95 -7.57
CA ASN A 30 5.48 -2.66 -7.51
C ASN A 30 5.20 -4.18 -7.56
N ILE A 31 6.25 -4.97 -7.71
CA ILE A 31 6.19 -6.42 -7.59
C ILE A 31 6.57 -6.81 -6.16
N ALA A 32 5.73 -7.60 -5.51
CA ALA A 32 5.96 -8.09 -4.16
C ALA A 32 7.26 -8.91 -4.11
N ARG A 33 8.28 -8.41 -3.41
CA ARG A 33 9.57 -9.10 -3.25
C ARG A 33 9.51 -10.26 -2.26
N ARG A 34 8.49 -10.27 -1.40
CA ARG A 34 8.25 -11.28 -0.39
C ARG A 34 6.76 -11.53 -0.26
N ALA A 35 6.40 -12.70 0.25
CA ALA A 35 5.03 -12.97 0.66
C ALA A 35 4.62 -12.04 1.81
N GLY A 36 3.33 -11.71 1.86
CA GLY A 36 2.77 -10.80 2.85
C GLY A 36 1.25 -10.90 2.91
N GLN A 37 0.62 -9.91 3.54
CA GLN A 37 -0.83 -9.77 3.53
C GLN A 37 -1.22 -8.40 2.99
N CYS A 38 -2.32 -8.38 2.26
CA CYS A 38 -2.97 -7.17 1.82
C CYS A 38 -3.52 -6.44 3.03
N VAL A 39 -3.00 -5.26 3.34
CA VAL A 39 -3.48 -4.47 4.49
C VAL A 39 -4.90 -3.95 4.31
N LEU A 40 -5.42 -3.96 3.08
CA LEU A 40 -6.79 -3.54 2.78
C LEU A 40 -7.80 -4.69 2.94
N THR A 41 -7.47 -5.89 2.48
CA THR A 41 -8.40 -7.03 2.40
C THR A 41 -8.03 -8.21 3.30
N GLY A 42 -6.87 -8.19 3.94
CA GLY A 42 -6.32 -9.32 4.70
C GLY A 42 -5.85 -10.51 3.83
N ARG A 43 -6.07 -10.46 2.52
CA ARG A 43 -5.71 -11.55 1.58
C ARG A 43 -4.19 -11.78 1.58
N SER A 44 -3.79 -13.04 1.53
CA SER A 44 -2.39 -13.42 1.32
C SER A 44 -1.87 -12.94 -0.04
N ILE A 45 -0.70 -12.31 -0.03
CA ILE A 45 0.06 -11.85 -1.19
C ILE A 45 1.24 -12.79 -1.36
N ALA A 46 1.41 -13.37 -2.55
CA ALA A 46 2.60 -14.13 -2.90
C ALA A 46 3.73 -13.23 -3.42
N ALA A 47 4.98 -13.68 -3.29
CA ALA A 47 6.10 -13.03 -3.97
C ALA A 47 5.89 -13.12 -5.49
N GLY A 48 6.11 -12.02 -6.21
CA GLY A 48 5.83 -11.91 -7.64
C GLY A 48 4.46 -11.31 -7.98
N GLU A 49 3.54 -11.17 -7.02
CA GLU A 49 2.27 -10.49 -7.27
C GLU A 49 2.41 -8.97 -7.37
N THR A 50 1.52 -8.36 -8.16
CA THR A 50 1.43 -6.91 -8.30
C THR A 50 0.78 -6.30 -7.07
N VAL A 51 1.49 -5.39 -6.42
CA VAL A 51 1.05 -4.73 -5.18
C VAL A 51 1.26 -3.22 -5.25
N TYR A 52 0.46 -2.46 -4.52
CA TYR A 52 0.78 -1.08 -4.19
C TYR A 52 1.61 -1.06 -2.90
N CYS A 53 2.71 -0.30 -2.92
CA CYS A 53 3.55 -0.05 -1.75
C CYS A 53 3.66 1.46 -1.48
N PRO A 54 3.76 1.90 -0.20
CA PRO A 54 3.91 3.31 0.12
C PRO A 54 5.22 3.85 -0.44
N ARG A 55 5.17 5.04 -1.06
CA ARG A 55 6.37 5.71 -1.54
C ARG A 55 7.12 6.31 -0.35
N ALA A 56 8.34 5.84 -0.09
CA ALA A 56 9.24 6.48 0.86
C ALA A 56 9.89 7.71 0.20
N ASN A 57 9.55 8.91 0.66
CA ASN A 57 10.22 10.16 0.28
C ASN A 57 11.20 10.57 1.40
N GLY A 58 12.28 9.79 1.58
CA GLY A 58 13.23 9.98 2.68
C GLY A 58 13.05 8.93 3.77
N THR A 59 12.81 9.35 5.02
CA THR A 59 12.59 8.44 6.14
C THR A 59 11.42 7.51 5.85
N PRO A 60 11.61 6.17 5.88
CA PRO A 60 10.52 5.23 5.63
C PRO A 60 9.41 5.45 6.65
N PRO A 61 8.15 5.60 6.22
CA PRO A 61 7.05 5.67 7.17
C PRO A 61 6.92 4.31 7.90
N GLY A 62 6.29 4.29 9.08
CA GLY A 62 6.14 3.06 9.87
C GLY A 62 5.41 1.93 9.13
N ASN A 63 4.65 2.28 8.10
CA ASN A 63 3.96 1.36 7.20
C ASN A 63 4.73 1.06 5.90
N ALA A 64 6.04 1.35 5.78
CA ALA A 64 6.85 1.08 4.59
C ALA A 64 6.80 -0.40 4.13
N GLY A 65 6.54 -1.32 5.06
CA GLY A 65 6.38 -2.75 4.77
C GLY A 65 4.97 -3.18 4.37
N ALA A 66 4.00 -2.26 4.37
CA ALA A 66 2.61 -2.55 4.05
C ALA A 66 2.42 -2.74 2.54
N MET A 67 1.53 -3.66 2.17
CA MET A 67 1.27 -4.04 0.79
C MET A 67 -0.23 -4.10 0.54
N ILE A 68 -0.69 -3.62 -0.62
CA ILE A 68 -2.09 -3.75 -1.06
C ILE A 68 -2.09 -4.47 -2.40
N VAL A 69 -2.79 -5.60 -2.52
CA VAL A 69 -2.85 -6.36 -3.78
C VAL A 69 -3.56 -5.55 -4.87
N ALA A 70 -2.93 -5.39 -6.03
CA ALA A 70 -3.47 -4.51 -7.08
C ALA A 70 -4.81 -5.04 -7.65
N SER A 71 -4.96 -6.36 -7.71
CA SER A 71 -6.17 -7.05 -8.16
C SER A 71 -7.36 -6.89 -7.21
N GLY A 72 -7.12 -6.46 -5.96
CA GLY A 72 -8.16 -6.20 -4.96
C GLY A 72 -8.55 -4.72 -4.86
N VAL A 73 -7.93 -3.87 -5.67
CA VAL A 73 -8.27 -2.45 -5.78
C VAL A 73 -9.11 -2.25 -7.03
N ASP A 74 -10.40 -2.51 -6.89
CA ASP A 74 -11.45 -2.11 -7.82
C ASP A 74 -12.15 -0.92 -7.16
N ILE A 75 -11.87 0.29 -7.64
CA ILE A 75 -12.52 1.53 -7.22
C ILE A 75 -12.99 2.31 -8.43
#